data_AF-A0A3B3DC48-F1
#
_entry.id   AF-A0A3B3DC48-F1
#
_cell.length_a   1.000
_cell.length_b   1.000
_cell.length_c   1.000
_cell.angle_alpha   90.00
_cell.angle_beta   90.00
_cell.angle_gamma   90.00
#
_symmetry.space_group_name_H-M   'P 1'
#
loop_
_entity.id
_entity.type
_entity.pdbx_description
1 polymer ?
#
loop_
_entity_poly.entity_id
_entity_poly.type
_entity_poly.pdbx_seq_one_letter_code
_entity_poly.pdbx_strand_id
1 'polypeptide(L)'
;MLLFLLLVFLPTVPIETEVVETLADCPGFFVEEKPPEIPNILVGGNIRDQNRYKVICQTFEDIRRFLTLYDTDNKIPVFSAYRFTGAEKGRPNEPWKIEPQLEDDINMRSLRQSDTLRNQATDSDYSNNKRYHKGHLYPNSHAPDWDAKRSTFTLTNAVPQVGTFNGGKWAQVEKRTKCYMENNCINASGKIEAFVVTGAEPGNETLNNKINITSKMWSAFCCHNSRDDVWYSKAYWGDNVPNSNWRESSYEEMKATFGIKIFPEKCSFLNNVDSSRTHPCEKEYPFQSEITTDTAPPSTTDHSSPAEKTTCPPNSTPASPMTPKTTTTLAAATKTTQPTSITSRYTSVINEEDCEDDEETNRKRCRSWG
;
A
#
# COMPACT_ATOMS: atom_id res chain seq x y z
N MET A 1 22.46 -61.02 -11.94
CA MET A 1 22.37 -59.59 -11.55
C MET A 1 21.35 -58.92 -12.46
N LEU A 2 20.09 -58.81 -12.03
CA LEU A 2 19.12 -57.93 -12.68
C LEU A 2 19.05 -56.67 -11.80
N LEU A 3 19.52 -55.55 -12.36
CA LEU A 3 19.50 -54.24 -11.72
C LEU A 3 18.08 -53.67 -11.90
N PHE A 4 17.26 -53.68 -10.85
CA PHE A 4 15.98 -52.97 -10.86
C PHE A 4 16.25 -51.48 -10.69
N LEU A 5 16.18 -50.73 -11.80
CA LEU A 5 16.08 -49.28 -11.79
C LEU A 5 14.71 -48.89 -11.22
N LEU A 6 14.69 -48.48 -9.95
CA LEU A 6 13.57 -47.79 -9.33
C LEU A 6 13.46 -46.40 -9.96
N LEU A 7 12.64 -46.28 -11.01
CA LEU A 7 12.13 -45.01 -11.50
C LEU A 7 11.20 -44.43 -10.43
N VAL A 8 11.74 -43.54 -9.60
CA VAL A 8 10.94 -42.68 -8.72
C VAL A 8 10.21 -41.69 -9.63
N PHE A 9 8.97 -42.02 -10.00
CA PHE A 9 8.05 -41.04 -10.57
C PHE A 9 7.72 -40.04 -9.46
N LEU A 10 8.45 -38.92 -9.42
CA LEU A 10 7.96 -37.73 -8.74
C LEU A 10 6.67 -37.33 -9.47
N PRO A 11 5.51 -37.28 -8.82
CA PRO A 11 4.32 -36.76 -9.46
C PRO A 11 4.64 -35.32 -9.86
N THR A 12 4.73 -35.07 -11.16
CA THR A 12 4.66 -33.71 -11.70
C THR A 12 3.23 -33.25 -11.42
N VAL A 13 3.02 -32.63 -10.27
CA VAL A 13 1.75 -31.98 -9.96
C VAL A 13 1.60 -30.91 -11.04
N PRO A 14 0.61 -31.00 -11.95
CA PRO A 14 0.33 -29.90 -12.85
C PRO A 14 0.07 -28.67 -11.96
N ILE A 15 0.75 -27.56 -12.25
CA ILE A 15 0.55 -26.28 -11.55
C ILE A 15 -0.77 -25.67 -12.06
N GLU A 16 -1.86 -26.44 -11.96
CA GLU A 16 -3.20 -26.00 -12.31
C GLU A 16 -4.02 -25.97 -11.03
N THR A 17 -3.83 -24.88 -10.28
CA THR A 17 -4.78 -24.18 -9.39
C THR A 17 -3.97 -23.24 -8.51
N GLU A 18 -4.32 -21.96 -8.50
CA GLU A 18 -3.61 -20.94 -7.70
C GLU A 18 -4.47 -20.28 -6.63
N VAL A 19 -5.76 -20.61 -6.57
CA VAL A 19 -6.54 -20.46 -5.33
C VAL A 19 -6.48 -21.81 -4.62
N VAL A 20 -5.97 -21.81 -3.40
CA VAL A 20 -5.75 -23.02 -2.60
C VAL A 20 -6.57 -23.00 -1.31
N GLU A 21 -6.78 -24.18 -0.71
CA GLU A 21 -7.63 -24.32 0.48
C GLU A 21 -6.98 -23.75 1.73
N THR A 22 -5.66 -23.93 1.87
CA THR A 22 -4.90 -23.53 3.06
C THR A 22 -3.62 -22.80 2.70
N LEU A 23 -3.07 -22.03 3.65
CA LEU A 23 -1.79 -21.36 3.45
C LEU A 23 -0.63 -22.36 3.32
N ALA A 24 -0.78 -23.57 3.87
CA ALA A 24 0.24 -24.62 3.80
C ALA A 24 0.37 -25.23 2.40
N ASP A 25 -0.66 -25.12 1.56
CA ASP A 25 -0.61 -25.53 0.15
C ASP A 25 0.25 -24.57 -0.71
N CYS A 26 0.64 -23.43 -0.11
CA CYS A 26 1.44 -22.37 -0.70
C CYS A 26 2.72 -22.05 0.11
N PRO A 27 3.63 -23.02 0.32
CA PRO A 27 4.78 -22.83 1.19
C PRO A 27 5.82 -21.88 0.60
N GLY A 28 6.71 -21.39 1.47
CA GLY A 28 7.93 -20.66 1.09
C GLY A 28 7.88 -19.16 1.36
N PHE A 29 6.77 -18.64 1.88
CA PHE A 29 6.55 -17.20 2.08
C PHE A 29 6.53 -16.77 3.56
N PHE A 30 6.69 -17.72 4.49
CA PHE A 30 6.66 -17.43 5.93
C PHE A 30 7.88 -17.99 6.67
N VAL A 31 8.29 -17.30 7.74
CA VAL A 31 9.33 -17.79 8.64
C VAL A 31 8.85 -19.09 9.29
N GLU A 32 9.61 -20.17 9.09
CA GLU A 32 9.24 -21.53 9.56
C GLU A 32 7.88 -22.03 9.03
N GLU A 33 7.41 -21.51 7.89
CA GLU A 33 6.06 -21.81 7.35
C GLU A 33 4.93 -21.50 8.35
N LYS A 34 5.17 -20.57 9.29
CA LYS A 34 4.19 -20.12 10.27
C LYS A 34 3.53 -18.82 9.79
N PRO A 35 2.27 -18.88 9.31
CA PRO A 35 1.59 -17.68 8.85
C PRO A 35 1.17 -16.77 10.02
N PRO A 36 0.70 -15.54 9.72
CA PRO A 36 0.17 -14.64 10.73
C PRO A 36 -1.02 -15.22 11.51
N GLU A 37 -1.16 -14.81 12.76
CA GLU A 37 -2.37 -14.98 13.56
C GLU A 37 -3.21 -13.69 13.47
N ILE A 38 -4.39 -13.80 12.87
CA ILE A 38 -5.35 -12.70 12.69
C ILE A 38 -6.68 -13.11 13.34
N PRO A 39 -7.07 -12.49 14.45
CA PRO A 39 -8.30 -12.85 15.17
C PRO A 39 -9.52 -12.91 14.24
N ASN A 40 -10.33 -13.94 14.40
CA ASN A 40 -11.54 -14.21 13.63
C ASN A 40 -11.35 -14.48 12.12
N ILE A 41 -10.14 -14.36 11.57
CA ILE A 41 -9.85 -14.59 10.15
C ILE A 41 -8.94 -15.81 9.98
N LEU A 42 -7.77 -15.81 10.61
CA LEU A 42 -6.72 -16.81 10.46
C LEU A 42 -6.16 -17.16 11.83
N VAL A 43 -6.50 -18.33 12.37
CA VAL A 43 -6.09 -18.73 13.73
C VAL A 43 -5.47 -20.12 13.71
N GLY A 44 -4.24 -20.24 14.21
CA GLY A 44 -3.46 -21.47 14.15
C GLY A 44 -3.27 -21.97 12.71
N GLY A 45 -3.12 -21.05 11.75
CA GLY A 45 -3.06 -21.37 10.32
C GLY A 45 -4.39 -21.75 9.66
N ASN A 46 -5.50 -21.78 10.39
CA ASN A 46 -6.82 -22.14 9.86
C ASN A 46 -7.65 -20.90 9.54
N ILE A 47 -8.20 -20.86 8.31
CA ILE A 47 -9.13 -19.83 7.87
C ILE A 47 -10.50 -20.08 8.53
N ARG A 48 -11.04 -19.06 9.19
CA ARG A 48 -12.28 -19.17 9.97
C ARG A 48 -13.54 -19.13 9.11
N ASP A 49 -13.50 -18.40 8.00
CA ASP A 49 -14.57 -18.35 7.00
C ASP A 49 -13.99 -18.62 5.62
N GLN A 50 -13.99 -19.89 5.21
CA GLN A 50 -13.50 -20.31 3.90
C GLN A 50 -14.40 -19.90 2.73
N ASN A 51 -15.63 -19.43 2.98
CA ASN A 51 -16.48 -18.91 1.91
C ASN A 51 -16.03 -17.50 1.49
N ARG A 52 -15.57 -16.71 2.46
CA ARG A 52 -15.11 -15.33 2.27
C ARG A 52 -13.62 -15.21 2.00
N TYR A 53 -12.78 -15.86 2.81
CA TYR A 53 -11.34 -15.68 2.72
C TYR A 53 -10.71 -16.77 1.85
N LYS A 54 -9.99 -16.35 0.81
CA LYS A 54 -9.36 -17.24 -0.18
C LYS A 54 -7.85 -17.06 -0.17
N VAL A 55 -7.11 -18.17 -0.17
CA VAL A 55 -5.66 -18.14 -0.32
C VAL A 55 -5.33 -18.17 -1.80
N ILE A 56 -4.50 -17.24 -2.24
CA ILE A 56 -4.05 -17.14 -3.62
C ILE A 56 -2.52 -17.33 -3.64
N CYS A 57 -2.07 -18.44 -4.21
CA CYS A 57 -0.69 -18.66 -4.64
C CYS A 57 -0.43 -17.91 -5.94
N GLN A 58 -0.08 -16.64 -5.85
CA GLN A 58 0.10 -15.77 -7.00
C GLN A 58 1.28 -16.28 -7.83
N THR A 59 0.98 -16.94 -8.94
CA THR A 59 1.96 -17.55 -9.84
C THR A 59 1.93 -16.79 -11.15
N PHE A 60 3.11 -16.62 -11.72
CA PHE A 60 3.27 -15.94 -12.99
C PHE A 60 4.43 -16.59 -13.72
N GLU A 61 4.18 -17.00 -14.97
CA GLU A 61 5.08 -17.82 -15.78
C GLU A 61 5.48 -19.11 -15.03
N ASP A 62 4.49 -19.83 -14.50
CA ASP A 62 4.62 -21.09 -13.75
C ASP A 62 5.48 -21.03 -12.46
N ILE A 63 5.83 -19.82 -12.01
CA ILE A 63 6.61 -19.58 -10.81
C ILE A 63 5.74 -18.90 -9.76
N ARG A 64 5.62 -19.52 -8.58
CA ARG A 64 4.97 -18.92 -7.40
C ARG A 64 5.78 -17.71 -6.96
N ARG A 65 5.18 -16.52 -7.02
CA ARG A 65 5.85 -15.25 -6.75
C ARG A 65 5.60 -14.75 -5.34
N PHE A 66 4.36 -14.89 -4.86
CA PHE A 66 3.93 -14.49 -3.53
C PHE A 66 2.62 -15.18 -3.15
N LEU A 67 2.20 -15.05 -1.89
CA LEU A 67 0.90 -15.49 -1.42
C LEU A 67 0.05 -14.26 -1.07
N THR A 68 -1.24 -14.33 -1.33
CA THR A 68 -2.23 -13.38 -0.84
C THR A 68 -3.34 -14.11 -0.09
N LEU A 69 -3.68 -13.66 1.12
CA LEU A 69 -4.97 -14.00 1.74
C LEU A 69 -5.97 -12.91 1.37
N TYR A 70 -6.99 -13.26 0.59
CA TYR A 70 -7.89 -12.32 -0.05
C TYR A 70 -9.29 -12.37 0.57
N ASP A 71 -9.91 -11.20 0.78
CA ASP A 71 -11.28 -11.05 1.28
C ASP A 71 -12.23 -10.78 0.10
N THR A 72 -13.03 -11.77 -0.29
CA THR A 72 -13.92 -11.67 -1.48
C THR A 72 -15.13 -10.75 -1.26
N ASP A 73 -15.54 -10.54 -0.01
CA ASP A 73 -16.62 -9.61 0.32
C ASP A 73 -16.14 -8.17 0.12
N ASN A 74 -15.01 -7.82 0.75
CA ASN A 74 -14.42 -6.49 0.68
C ASN A 74 -13.65 -6.23 -0.63
N LYS A 75 -13.30 -7.29 -1.37
CA LYS A 75 -12.53 -7.26 -2.63
C LYS A 75 -11.19 -6.59 -2.50
N ILE A 76 -10.53 -6.84 -1.38
CA ILE A 76 -9.18 -6.40 -1.06
C ILE A 76 -8.39 -7.53 -0.39
N PRO A 77 -7.07 -7.55 -0.51
CA PRO A 77 -6.25 -8.45 0.29
C PRO A 77 -6.33 -8.12 1.78
N VAL A 78 -6.43 -9.15 2.61
CA VAL A 78 -6.15 -9.05 4.05
C VAL A 78 -4.65 -8.82 4.23
N PHE A 79 -3.83 -9.64 3.57
CA PHE A 79 -2.39 -9.46 3.47
C PHE A 79 -1.81 -10.16 2.23
N SER A 80 -0.63 -9.71 1.80
CA SER A 80 0.27 -10.45 0.90
C SER A 80 1.58 -10.78 1.63
N ALA A 81 2.09 -11.98 1.41
CA ALA A 81 3.33 -12.48 1.97
C ALA A 81 4.30 -12.90 0.85
N TYR A 82 5.55 -12.50 0.95
CA TYR A 82 6.56 -12.76 -0.08
C TYR A 82 7.96 -12.87 0.52
N ARG A 83 8.85 -13.56 -0.22
CA ARG A 83 10.26 -13.63 0.10
C ARG A 83 11.02 -12.54 -0.65
N PHE A 84 11.72 -11.70 0.08
CA PHE A 84 12.60 -10.69 -0.47
C PHE A 84 14.01 -11.27 -0.64
N THR A 85 14.51 -11.29 -1.89
CA THR A 85 15.83 -11.86 -2.24
C THR A 85 16.72 -10.84 -2.96
N GLY A 86 16.47 -9.54 -2.71
CA GLY A 86 16.97 -8.43 -3.51
C GLY A 86 15.90 -7.89 -4.45
N ALA A 87 16.17 -6.73 -5.05
CA ALA A 87 15.20 -6.04 -5.89
C ALA A 87 15.82 -5.45 -7.16
N GLU A 88 15.14 -5.69 -8.29
CA GLU A 88 15.50 -5.16 -9.60
C GLU A 88 15.05 -3.69 -9.74
N LYS A 89 15.78 -2.89 -10.52
CA LYS A 89 15.45 -1.47 -10.74
C LYS A 89 14.33 -1.32 -11.78
N GLY A 90 13.72 -0.14 -11.81
CA GLY A 90 12.68 0.21 -12.77
C GLY A 90 11.30 -0.39 -12.45
N ARG A 91 10.34 -0.08 -13.33
CA ARG A 91 8.93 -0.48 -13.22
C ARG A 91 8.40 -0.84 -14.61
N PRO A 92 7.76 -2.00 -14.81
CA PRO A 92 7.16 -2.36 -16.08
C PRO A 92 5.94 -1.50 -16.39
N ASN A 93 5.71 -1.29 -17.68
CA ASN A 93 4.43 -0.81 -18.18
C ASN A 93 3.48 -2.00 -18.29
N GLU A 94 2.94 -2.43 -17.15
CA GLU A 94 2.16 -3.66 -17.05
C GLU A 94 0.68 -3.35 -16.82
N PRO A 95 -0.24 -3.91 -17.62
CA PRO A 95 -1.66 -3.85 -17.32
C PRO A 95 -1.99 -4.66 -16.06
N TRP A 96 -3.00 -4.22 -15.34
CA TRP A 96 -3.53 -4.92 -14.18
C TRP A 96 -4.27 -6.19 -14.59
N LYS A 97 -4.00 -7.27 -13.85
CA LYS A 97 -4.57 -8.60 -14.05
C LYS A 97 -5.60 -8.93 -12.97
N ILE A 98 -6.29 -10.03 -13.22
CA ILE A 98 -7.27 -10.65 -12.35
C ILE A 98 -6.82 -12.07 -12.02
N GLU A 99 -7.44 -12.66 -11.01
CA GLU A 99 -7.33 -14.08 -10.64
C GLU A 99 -8.66 -14.78 -10.97
N PRO A 100 -8.83 -15.34 -12.18
CA PRO A 100 -10.10 -15.94 -12.61
C PRO A 100 -10.53 -17.14 -11.76
N GLN A 101 -9.61 -17.75 -11.01
CA GLN A 101 -9.87 -18.87 -10.10
C GLN A 101 -10.77 -18.47 -8.93
N LEU A 102 -10.95 -17.17 -8.66
CA LEU A 102 -11.96 -16.68 -7.73
C LEU A 102 -13.38 -16.75 -8.30
N GLU A 103 -13.54 -17.03 -9.60
CA GLU A 103 -14.83 -17.12 -10.33
C GLU A 103 -14.99 -18.46 -11.07
N ASP A 104 -14.27 -19.50 -10.65
CA ASP A 104 -14.27 -20.85 -11.24
C ASP A 104 -13.61 -20.97 -12.65
N ASP A 105 -12.58 -20.16 -12.93
CA ASP A 105 -11.76 -20.23 -14.17
C ASP A 105 -10.25 -20.40 -13.84
N ILE A 106 -9.36 -20.48 -14.83
CA ILE A 106 -7.93 -20.82 -14.67
C ILE A 106 -6.99 -19.62 -14.88
N ASN A 107 -5.89 -19.63 -14.11
CA ASN A 107 -4.64 -18.86 -14.22
C ASN A 107 -4.73 -17.31 -14.23
N MET A 108 -3.74 -16.65 -13.61
CA MET A 108 -3.60 -15.18 -13.64
C MET A 108 -3.59 -14.67 -15.09
N ARG A 109 -4.46 -13.69 -15.40
CA ARG A 109 -4.57 -13.13 -16.76
C ARG A 109 -5.18 -11.74 -16.79
N SER A 110 -5.09 -11.09 -17.94
CA SER A 110 -5.85 -9.87 -18.22
C SER A 110 -7.36 -10.14 -18.25
N LEU A 111 -8.14 -9.14 -17.84
CA LEU A 111 -9.60 -9.16 -17.92
C LEU A 111 -10.06 -9.26 -19.39
N ARG A 112 -11.00 -10.16 -19.68
CA ARG A 112 -11.66 -10.32 -20.98
C ARG A 112 -13.04 -9.68 -20.94
N GLN A 113 -13.54 -9.28 -22.11
CA GLN A 113 -14.86 -8.63 -22.22
C GLN A 113 -16.02 -9.52 -21.73
N SER A 114 -15.88 -10.84 -21.85
CA SER A 114 -16.89 -11.81 -21.41
C SER A 114 -16.89 -12.09 -19.90
N ASP A 115 -15.87 -11.63 -19.17
CA ASP A 115 -15.72 -11.96 -17.76
C ASP A 115 -16.76 -11.23 -16.91
N THR A 116 -17.38 -11.95 -15.98
CA THR A 116 -18.27 -11.38 -14.97
C THR A 116 -17.71 -11.71 -13.60
N LEU A 117 -16.98 -10.75 -13.02
CA LEU A 117 -16.29 -10.96 -11.75
C LEU A 117 -17.15 -10.48 -10.57
N ARG A 118 -17.31 -11.33 -9.56
CA ARG A 118 -18.12 -11.07 -8.36
C ARG A 118 -17.30 -11.08 -7.08
N ASN A 119 -16.21 -11.83 -7.05
CA ASN A 119 -15.42 -12.13 -5.86
C ASN A 119 -14.14 -11.32 -5.78
N GLN A 120 -13.84 -10.48 -6.78
CA GLN A 120 -12.64 -9.65 -6.82
C GLN A 120 -12.88 -8.26 -7.40
N ALA A 121 -11.89 -7.39 -7.21
CA ALA A 121 -11.86 -6.07 -7.83
C ALA A 121 -11.48 -6.14 -9.31
N THR A 122 -11.95 -5.16 -10.09
CA THR A 122 -11.61 -4.96 -11.50
C THR A 122 -11.06 -3.55 -11.71
N ASP A 123 -10.38 -3.33 -12.84
CA ASP A 123 -9.88 -2.00 -13.22
C ASP A 123 -10.99 -0.95 -13.28
N SER A 124 -12.18 -1.36 -13.68
CA SER A 124 -13.35 -0.50 -13.76
C SER A 124 -13.80 0.00 -12.39
N ASP A 125 -13.56 -0.77 -11.32
CA ASP A 125 -13.95 -0.40 -9.96
C ASP A 125 -13.08 0.73 -9.39
N TYR A 126 -11.93 1.02 -10.00
CA TYR A 126 -11.09 2.18 -9.70
C TYR A 126 -11.35 3.39 -10.61
N SER A 127 -12.18 3.23 -11.65
CA SER A 127 -12.44 4.28 -12.64
C SER A 127 -13.23 5.46 -12.06
N ASN A 128 -13.18 6.60 -12.76
CA ASN A 128 -13.86 7.86 -12.40
C ASN A 128 -13.50 8.41 -11.01
N ASN A 129 -12.37 7.96 -10.45
CA ASN A 129 -11.82 8.39 -9.18
C ASN A 129 -10.42 8.97 -9.41
N LYS A 130 -10.09 10.07 -8.72
CA LYS A 130 -8.75 10.70 -8.76
C LYS A 130 -8.02 10.64 -7.42
N ARG A 131 -8.66 10.09 -6.38
CA ARG A 131 -8.18 10.11 -4.99
C ARG A 131 -7.42 8.84 -4.63
N TYR A 132 -7.88 7.69 -5.13
CA TYR A 132 -7.42 6.37 -4.77
C TYR A 132 -6.67 5.74 -5.94
N HIS A 133 -5.42 5.35 -5.66
CA HIS A 133 -4.59 4.54 -6.53
C HIS A 133 -4.80 3.07 -6.19
N LYS A 134 -4.30 2.18 -7.06
CA LYS A 134 -4.18 0.75 -6.79
C LYS A 134 -2.88 0.50 -6.02
N GLY A 135 -2.94 0.67 -4.70
CA GLY A 135 -1.80 0.54 -3.80
C GLY A 135 -1.41 -0.92 -3.63
N HIS A 136 -0.15 -1.28 -3.91
CA HIS A 136 0.30 -2.68 -3.87
C HIS A 136 0.59 -3.12 -2.42
N LEU A 137 0.37 -4.40 -2.11
CA LEU A 137 0.84 -4.99 -0.85
C LEU A 137 2.20 -5.66 -0.99
N TYR A 138 2.39 -6.48 -2.03
CA TYR A 138 3.73 -6.81 -2.52
C TYR A 138 4.15 -5.72 -3.54
N PRO A 139 5.01 -4.77 -3.15
CA PRO A 139 5.33 -3.64 -4.00
C PRO A 139 6.29 -4.04 -5.12
N ASN A 140 6.09 -3.43 -6.29
CA ASN A 140 6.95 -3.61 -7.45
C ASN A 140 8.43 -3.28 -7.17
N SER A 141 8.68 -2.37 -6.22
CA SER A 141 10.01 -1.93 -5.80
C SER A 141 10.80 -3.01 -5.05
N HIS A 142 10.14 -4.07 -4.56
CA HIS A 142 10.76 -5.18 -3.84
C HIS A 142 10.98 -6.42 -4.71
N ALA A 143 10.47 -6.44 -5.94
CA ALA A 143 10.52 -7.62 -6.79
C ALA A 143 11.93 -7.85 -7.40
N PRO A 144 12.44 -9.10 -7.38
CA PRO A 144 13.83 -9.42 -7.72
C PRO A 144 14.13 -9.48 -9.22
N ASP A 145 13.10 -9.55 -10.07
CA ASP A 145 13.24 -9.64 -11.52
C ASP A 145 12.00 -9.07 -12.23
N TRP A 146 12.06 -8.94 -13.56
CA TRP A 146 11.00 -8.34 -14.36
C TRP A 146 9.69 -9.13 -14.34
N ASP A 147 9.72 -10.46 -14.22
CA ASP A 147 8.51 -11.27 -14.19
C ASP A 147 7.85 -11.23 -12.81
N ALA A 148 8.65 -11.25 -11.74
CA ALA A 148 8.18 -10.96 -10.40
C ALA A 148 7.57 -9.55 -10.33
N LYS A 149 8.18 -8.55 -10.97
CA LYS A 149 7.62 -7.21 -11.09
C LYS A 149 6.25 -7.21 -11.76
N ARG A 150 6.09 -7.92 -12.89
CA ARG A 150 4.81 -8.02 -13.61
C ARG A 150 3.73 -8.75 -12.81
N SER A 151 4.12 -9.77 -12.02
CA SER A 151 3.20 -10.51 -11.16
C SER A 151 2.55 -9.66 -10.06
N THR A 152 3.22 -8.57 -9.65
CA THR A 152 2.66 -7.67 -8.61
C THR A 152 1.45 -6.87 -9.08
N PHE A 153 1.22 -6.77 -10.40
CA PHE A 153 0.11 -6.04 -11.02
C PHE A 153 -1.15 -6.91 -11.16
N THR A 154 -1.60 -7.46 -10.05
CA THR A 154 -2.90 -8.13 -9.93
C THR A 154 -3.76 -7.40 -8.91
N LEU A 155 -5.05 -7.23 -9.18
CA LEU A 155 -5.94 -6.46 -8.31
C LEU A 155 -6.19 -7.16 -6.97
N THR A 156 -5.93 -8.46 -6.89
CA THR A 156 -5.93 -9.20 -5.63
C THR A 156 -4.75 -8.82 -4.73
N ASN A 157 -3.68 -8.22 -5.27
CA ASN A 157 -2.54 -7.68 -4.52
C ASN A 157 -2.67 -6.16 -4.24
N ALA A 158 -3.83 -5.56 -4.50
CA ALA A 158 -4.00 -4.12 -4.42
C ALA A 158 -5.20 -3.66 -3.60
N VAL A 159 -5.08 -2.48 -3.00
CA VAL A 159 -6.13 -1.79 -2.24
C VAL A 159 -6.37 -0.38 -2.77
N PRO A 160 -7.57 0.20 -2.58
CA PRO A 160 -7.79 1.63 -2.75
C PRO A 160 -6.96 2.43 -1.74
N GLN A 161 -5.81 2.94 -2.20
CA GLN A 161 -4.88 3.70 -1.37
C GLN A 161 -4.89 5.17 -1.77
N VAL A 162 -4.98 6.10 -0.82
CA VAL A 162 -4.95 7.54 -1.10
C VAL A 162 -3.66 7.89 -1.83
N GLY A 163 -3.77 8.57 -2.97
CA GLY A 163 -2.65 8.80 -3.90
C GLY A 163 -1.43 9.46 -3.26
N THR A 164 -1.63 10.48 -2.41
CA THR A 164 -0.51 11.15 -1.71
C THR A 164 0.11 10.30 -0.61
N PHE A 165 -0.65 9.34 -0.06
CA PHE A 165 -0.10 8.35 0.87
C PHE A 165 0.70 7.29 0.10
N ASN A 166 0.11 6.70 -0.95
CA ASN A 166 0.75 5.70 -1.82
C ASN A 166 2.08 6.20 -2.41
N GLY A 167 2.04 7.26 -3.22
CA GLY A 167 3.22 7.79 -3.91
C GLY A 167 4.16 8.61 -3.03
N GLY A 168 3.76 8.91 -1.78
CA GLY A 168 4.53 9.71 -0.85
C GLY A 168 5.04 8.88 0.32
N LYS A 169 4.29 8.91 1.42
CA LYS A 169 4.74 8.40 2.72
C LYS A 169 4.83 6.87 2.75
N TRP A 170 3.95 6.16 2.07
CA TRP A 170 4.01 4.70 1.96
C TRP A 170 5.16 4.24 1.07
N ALA A 171 5.39 4.91 -0.07
CA ALA A 171 6.58 4.65 -0.89
C ALA A 171 7.90 4.82 -0.12
N GLN A 172 7.95 5.69 0.90
CA GLN A 172 9.12 5.78 1.79
C GLN A 172 9.26 4.56 2.69
N VAL A 173 8.16 3.98 3.19
CA VAL A 173 8.19 2.71 3.95
C VAL A 173 8.74 1.58 3.09
N GLU A 174 8.30 1.47 1.83
CA GLU A 174 8.85 0.49 0.88
C GLU A 174 10.36 0.67 0.69
N LYS A 175 10.82 1.89 0.36
CA LYS A 175 12.26 2.17 0.18
C LYS A 175 13.08 1.86 1.43
N ARG A 176 12.56 2.24 2.60
CA ARG A 176 13.22 2.04 3.90
C ARG A 176 13.33 0.57 4.26
N THR A 177 12.24 -0.20 4.15
CA THR A 177 12.25 -1.64 4.42
C THR A 177 13.16 -2.38 3.45
N LYS A 178 13.12 -2.06 2.15
CA LYS A 178 14.07 -2.55 1.16
C LYS A 178 15.53 -2.32 1.59
N CYS A 179 15.89 -1.09 1.95
CA CYS A 179 17.23 -0.74 2.38
C CYS A 179 17.67 -1.57 3.61
N TYR A 180 16.81 -1.71 4.63
CA TYR A 180 17.15 -2.52 5.80
C TYR A 180 17.35 -3.99 5.45
N MET A 181 16.49 -4.57 4.60
CA MET A 181 16.60 -5.96 4.20
C MET A 181 17.88 -6.22 3.39
N GLU A 182 18.24 -5.34 2.45
CA GLU A 182 19.47 -5.45 1.66
C GLU A 182 20.75 -5.40 2.53
N ASN A 183 20.71 -4.64 3.63
CA ASN A 183 21.87 -4.45 4.49
C ASN A 183 22.00 -5.48 5.63
N ASN A 184 20.87 -6.01 6.13
CA ASN A 184 20.85 -6.81 7.37
C ASN A 184 20.38 -8.25 7.16
N CYS A 185 19.66 -8.58 6.08
CA CYS A 185 19.04 -9.89 5.93
C CYS A 185 19.88 -10.83 5.08
N ILE A 186 21.03 -11.26 5.61
CA ILE A 186 21.96 -12.15 4.91
C ILE A 186 21.88 -13.56 5.52
N ASN A 187 21.35 -14.51 4.76
CA ASN A 187 21.25 -15.90 5.20
C ASN A 187 22.60 -16.62 5.20
N ALA A 188 22.64 -17.84 5.74
CA ALA A 188 23.87 -18.62 5.91
C ALA A 188 24.65 -18.91 4.61
N SER A 189 24.00 -18.78 3.44
CA SER A 189 24.66 -18.91 2.13
C SER A 189 25.28 -17.60 1.62
N GLY A 190 25.22 -16.54 2.42
CA GLY A 190 25.68 -15.20 2.04
C GLY A 190 24.73 -14.44 1.11
N LYS A 191 23.49 -14.91 0.94
CA LYS A 191 22.48 -14.29 0.06
C LYS A 191 21.46 -13.48 0.86
N ILE A 192 20.90 -12.45 0.22
CA ILE A 192 19.79 -11.69 0.79
C ILE A 192 18.55 -12.58 0.88
N GLU A 193 17.94 -12.65 2.06
CA GLU A 193 16.69 -13.35 2.29
C GLU A 193 15.95 -12.77 3.48
N ALA A 194 14.75 -12.24 3.22
CA ALA A 194 13.81 -11.84 4.25
C ALA A 194 12.39 -12.29 3.91
N PHE A 195 11.56 -12.46 4.92
CA PHE A 195 10.14 -12.77 4.77
C PHE A 195 9.35 -11.51 5.10
N VAL A 196 8.50 -11.08 4.18
CA VAL A 196 7.74 -9.84 4.30
C VAL A 196 6.26 -10.16 4.29
N VAL A 197 5.52 -9.52 5.18
CA VAL A 197 4.05 -9.56 5.20
C VAL A 197 3.56 -8.11 5.23
N THR A 198 2.79 -7.75 4.22
CA THR A 198 2.12 -6.45 4.13
C THR A 198 0.62 -6.69 4.15
N GLY A 199 -0.12 -5.92 4.95
CA GLY A 199 -1.56 -6.04 5.03
C GLY A 199 -2.28 -4.71 5.13
N ALA A 200 -3.59 -4.79 5.07
CA ALA A 200 -4.45 -3.61 5.12
C ALA A 200 -5.67 -3.87 6.00
N GLU A 201 -6.04 -2.85 6.77
CA GLU A 201 -7.25 -2.87 7.60
C GLU A 201 -8.41 -2.30 6.78
N PRO A 202 -9.55 -3.01 6.66
CA PRO A 202 -10.72 -2.48 5.96
C PRO A 202 -11.25 -1.22 6.66
N GLY A 203 -11.74 -0.27 5.87
CA GLY A 203 -12.44 0.91 6.37
C GLY A 203 -13.96 0.76 6.32
N ASN A 204 -14.65 1.87 6.54
CA ASN A 204 -16.11 1.94 6.58
C ASN A 204 -16.73 2.43 5.26
N GLU A 205 -15.90 2.76 4.27
CA GLU A 205 -16.34 3.27 2.97
C GLU A 205 -15.96 2.30 1.85
N THR A 206 -16.67 2.41 0.74
CA THR A 206 -16.39 1.63 -0.47
C THR A 206 -16.18 2.55 -1.66
N LEU A 207 -15.20 2.21 -2.50
CA LEU A 207 -15.02 2.84 -3.80
C LEU A 207 -16.01 2.22 -4.79
N ASN A 208 -16.74 3.09 -5.51
CA ASN A 208 -17.72 2.71 -6.52
C ASN A 208 -18.75 1.66 -6.05
N ASN A 209 -19.10 1.68 -4.75
CA ASN A 209 -20.02 0.74 -4.10
C ASN A 209 -19.65 -0.75 -4.26
N LYS A 210 -18.37 -1.05 -4.51
CA LYS A 210 -17.91 -2.43 -4.72
C LYS A 210 -16.73 -2.84 -3.85
N ILE A 211 -15.68 -2.03 -3.82
CA ILE A 211 -14.41 -2.41 -3.19
C ILE A 211 -14.18 -1.58 -1.93
N ASN A 212 -13.75 -2.21 -0.84
CA ASN A 212 -13.54 -1.53 0.43
C ASN A 212 -12.34 -0.57 0.35
N ILE A 213 -12.51 0.65 0.85
CA ILE A 213 -11.42 1.61 1.02
C ILE A 213 -10.78 1.32 2.38
N THR A 214 -9.50 0.97 2.37
CA THR A 214 -8.77 0.60 3.60
C THR A 214 -8.62 1.81 4.52
N SER A 215 -8.65 1.58 5.83
CA SER A 215 -8.42 2.62 6.84
C SER A 215 -6.93 2.79 7.15
N LYS A 216 -6.17 1.69 7.15
CA LYS A 216 -4.74 1.64 7.46
C LYS A 216 -4.03 0.64 6.58
N MET A 217 -2.72 0.83 6.44
CA MET A 217 -1.80 -0.15 5.89
C MET A 217 -0.69 -0.43 6.88
N TRP A 218 -0.19 -1.66 6.87
CA TRP A 218 0.95 -2.08 7.66
C TRP A 218 1.85 -3.02 6.86
N SER A 219 3.14 -3.01 7.16
CA SER A 219 4.13 -3.90 6.56
C SER A 219 5.18 -4.27 7.59
N ALA A 220 5.57 -5.54 7.63
CA ALA A 220 6.62 -6.02 8.50
C ALA A 220 7.48 -7.03 7.78
N PHE A 221 8.76 -7.08 8.13
CA PHE A 221 9.67 -8.12 7.66
C PHE A 221 10.42 -8.77 8.82
N CYS A 222 10.85 -10.01 8.60
CA CYS A 222 11.74 -10.74 9.50
C CYS A 222 12.77 -11.56 8.70
N CYS A 223 14.00 -11.62 9.20
CA CYS A 223 15.07 -12.41 8.62
C CYS A 223 16.08 -12.84 9.68
N HIS A 224 16.86 -13.88 9.38
CA HIS A 224 18.05 -14.22 10.15
C HIS A 224 19.28 -13.60 9.47
N ASN A 225 20.01 -12.79 10.22
CA ASN A 225 21.31 -12.27 9.82
C ASN A 225 22.39 -13.25 10.30
N SER A 226 22.87 -14.09 9.39
CA SER A 226 23.90 -15.10 9.66
C SER A 226 25.28 -14.52 9.98
N ARG A 227 25.55 -13.25 9.68
CA ARG A 227 26.85 -12.61 9.98
C ARG A 227 27.02 -12.38 11.47
N ASP A 228 25.93 -11.95 12.12
CA ASP A 228 25.89 -11.61 13.54
C ASP A 228 25.14 -12.67 14.37
N ASP A 229 24.60 -13.70 13.70
CA ASP A 229 23.74 -14.75 14.26
C ASP A 229 22.53 -14.20 15.04
N VAL A 230 21.85 -13.20 14.46
CA VAL A 230 20.69 -12.55 15.08
C VAL A 230 19.46 -12.58 14.17
N TRP A 231 18.28 -12.65 14.78
CA TRP A 231 17.04 -12.36 14.07
C TRP A 231 16.83 -10.85 14.01
N TYR A 232 16.49 -10.35 12.82
CA TYR A 232 16.27 -8.95 12.56
C TYR A 232 14.88 -8.74 11.95
N SER A 233 14.16 -7.75 12.48
CA SER A 233 12.77 -7.49 12.09
C SER A 233 12.41 -6.03 12.31
N LYS A 234 11.56 -5.50 11.44
CA LYS A 234 10.92 -4.19 11.62
C LYS A 234 9.48 -4.24 11.15
N ALA A 235 8.63 -3.42 11.75
CA ALA A 235 7.25 -3.23 11.34
C ALA A 235 6.93 -1.74 11.21
N TYR A 236 6.05 -1.43 10.26
CA TYR A 236 5.61 -0.08 9.94
C TYR A 236 4.12 -0.07 9.67
N TRP A 237 3.43 1.02 10.02
CA TRP A 237 2.04 1.23 9.64
C TRP A 237 1.69 2.70 9.47
N GLY A 238 0.58 3.00 8.80
CA GLY A 238 0.05 4.36 8.68
C GLY A 238 -1.41 4.39 8.26
N ASP A 239 -2.10 5.49 8.59
CA ASP A 239 -3.49 5.71 8.19
C ASP A 239 -3.58 6.04 6.69
N ASN A 240 -4.53 5.44 5.99
CA ASN A 240 -4.78 5.65 4.57
C ASN A 240 -5.53 6.97 4.31
N VAL A 241 -4.93 8.09 4.73
CA VAL A 241 -5.47 9.44 4.61
C VAL A 241 -4.45 10.36 3.93
N PRO A 242 -4.88 11.51 3.36
CA PRO A 242 -3.96 12.39 2.65
C PRO A 242 -2.79 12.84 3.52
N ASN A 243 -1.57 12.68 3.01
CA ASN A 243 -0.31 13.11 3.66
C ASN A 243 -0.07 12.51 5.06
N SER A 244 -0.71 11.39 5.38
CA SER A 244 -0.49 10.67 6.63
C SER A 244 0.96 10.25 6.81
N ASN A 245 1.50 10.43 8.01
CA ASN A 245 2.80 9.85 8.37
C ASN A 245 2.66 8.34 8.60
N TRP A 246 3.76 7.62 8.41
CA TRP A 246 3.90 6.24 8.88
C TRP A 246 4.47 6.25 10.30
N ARG A 247 4.47 5.09 10.98
CA ARG A 247 5.04 4.84 12.31
C ARG A 247 5.87 3.57 12.25
N GLU A 248 7.10 3.60 12.74
CA GLU A 248 7.81 2.37 13.07
C GLU A 248 7.17 1.79 14.33
N SER A 249 6.97 0.48 14.38
CA SER A 249 6.24 -0.16 15.46
C SER A 249 6.92 -1.44 15.95
N SER A 250 6.86 -1.68 17.26
CA SER A 250 7.32 -2.94 17.84
C SER A 250 6.34 -4.08 17.57
N TYR A 251 6.77 -5.31 17.84
CA TYR A 251 5.89 -6.47 17.80
C TYR A 251 4.68 -6.33 18.76
N GLU A 252 4.93 -5.84 19.97
CA GLU A 252 3.91 -5.60 21.01
C GLU A 252 2.92 -4.53 20.60
N GLU A 253 3.40 -3.44 19.99
CA GLU A 253 2.55 -2.37 19.50
C GLU A 253 1.70 -2.81 18.30
N MET A 254 2.25 -3.60 17.37
CA MET A 254 1.47 -4.19 16.28
C MET A 254 0.35 -5.08 16.82
N LYS A 255 0.65 -5.90 17.84
CA LYS A 255 -0.35 -6.72 18.52
C LYS A 255 -1.40 -5.87 19.26
N ALA A 256 -0.99 -4.79 19.90
CA ALA A 256 -1.91 -3.90 20.62
C ALA A 256 -2.81 -3.09 19.66
N THR A 257 -2.26 -2.64 18.53
CA THR A 257 -2.93 -1.78 17.56
C THR A 257 -3.87 -2.57 16.65
N PHE A 258 -3.42 -3.71 16.14
CA PHE A 258 -4.15 -4.49 15.13
C PHE A 258 -4.69 -5.83 15.67
N GLY A 259 -4.30 -6.25 16.87
CA GLY A 259 -4.67 -7.56 17.42
C GLY A 259 -3.97 -8.75 16.74
N ILE A 260 -3.01 -8.50 15.85
CA ILE A 260 -2.36 -9.54 15.01
C ILE A 260 -1.01 -9.97 15.56
N LYS A 261 -0.61 -11.21 15.26
CA LYS A 261 0.79 -11.65 15.39
C LYS A 261 1.31 -12.00 14.00
N ILE A 262 2.25 -11.23 13.49
CA ILE A 262 2.71 -11.39 12.10
C ILE A 262 3.73 -12.53 11.96
N PHE A 263 4.68 -12.61 12.89
CA PHE A 263 5.79 -13.56 12.85
C PHE A 263 5.93 -14.35 14.16
N PRO A 264 6.70 -15.46 14.16
CA PRO A 264 7.08 -16.20 15.36
C PRO A 264 7.87 -15.35 16.37
N GLU A 265 7.90 -15.75 17.65
CA GLU A 265 8.51 -14.96 18.75
C GLU A 265 9.99 -14.61 18.55
N LYS A 266 10.74 -15.44 17.81
CA LYS A 266 12.14 -15.12 17.46
C LYS A 266 12.29 -13.89 16.56
N CYS A 267 11.22 -13.46 15.89
CA CYS A 267 11.16 -12.21 15.14
C CYS A 267 10.72 -11.03 16.01
N SER A 268 10.58 -11.21 17.34
CA SER A 268 10.18 -10.15 18.27
C SER A 268 11.38 -9.47 18.93
N PHE A 269 12.62 -9.87 18.61
CA PHE A 269 13.83 -9.31 19.20
C PHE A 269 14.16 -7.94 18.59
N LEU A 270 13.77 -6.88 19.30
CA LEU A 270 14.44 -5.60 19.25
C LEU A 270 15.88 -5.78 19.77
N ASN A 271 16.78 -6.24 18.90
CA ASN A 271 18.18 -5.91 19.13
C ASN A 271 18.30 -4.42 18.81
N ASN A 272 18.39 -3.64 19.89
CA ASN A 272 19.03 -2.34 19.93
C ASN A 272 20.27 -2.39 19.03
N VAL A 273 20.11 -2.03 17.75
CA VAL A 273 21.21 -1.48 16.98
C VAL A 273 21.62 -0.27 17.80
N ASP A 274 22.81 -0.34 18.38
CA ASP A 274 23.44 0.69 19.18
C ASP A 274 22.92 2.09 18.79
N SER A 275 22.08 2.67 19.65
CA SER A 275 21.41 3.96 19.42
C SER A 275 22.40 5.11 19.23
N SER A 276 23.70 4.86 19.40
CA SER A 276 24.77 5.81 19.12
C SER A 276 25.01 6.06 17.62
N ARG A 277 24.56 5.19 16.71
CA ARG A 277 24.72 5.38 15.26
C ARG A 277 23.42 5.18 14.49
N THR A 278 22.91 6.27 13.92
CA THR A 278 21.79 6.28 12.97
C THR A 278 22.12 5.35 11.80
N HIS A 279 21.27 4.37 11.55
CA HIS A 279 21.46 3.41 10.45
C HIS A 279 21.49 4.17 9.10
N PRO A 280 22.30 3.78 8.10
CA PRO A 280 22.33 4.49 6.80
C PRO A 280 20.93 4.69 6.19
N CYS A 281 20.09 3.66 6.23
CA CYS A 281 18.69 3.73 5.79
C CYS A 281 17.84 4.77 6.55
N GLU A 282 18.18 5.12 7.79
CA GLU A 282 17.48 6.16 8.55
C GLU A 282 17.86 7.56 8.10
N LYS A 283 19.10 7.74 7.63
CA LYS A 283 19.56 9.01 7.08
C LYS A 283 18.99 9.24 5.69
N GLU A 284 18.94 8.18 4.89
CA GLU A 284 18.39 8.22 3.53
C GLU A 284 16.87 8.40 3.51
N TYR A 285 16.17 7.78 4.48
CA TYR A 285 14.71 7.82 4.59
C TYR A 285 14.27 8.19 6.02
N PRO A 286 14.46 9.45 6.45
CA PRO A 286 14.20 9.87 7.83
C PRO A 286 12.72 9.79 8.20
N PHE A 287 12.46 9.36 9.43
CA PHE A 287 11.15 9.51 10.05
C PHE A 287 10.87 11.00 10.26
N GLN A 288 9.78 11.51 9.69
CA GLN A 288 9.31 12.85 10.00
C GLN A 288 8.38 12.74 11.20
N SER A 289 8.91 12.89 12.42
CA SER A 289 8.08 13.16 13.59
C SER A 289 7.25 14.41 13.33
N GLU A 290 5.98 14.39 13.73
CA GLU A 290 5.10 15.56 13.64
C GLU A 290 5.83 16.78 14.23
N ILE A 291 6.17 17.76 13.38
CA ILE A 291 6.57 19.08 13.88
C ILE A 291 5.27 19.72 14.35
N THR A 292 4.95 19.59 15.63
CA THR A 292 4.08 20.53 16.31
C THR A 292 4.82 21.87 16.31
N THR A 293 4.53 22.73 15.32
CA THR A 293 4.90 24.13 15.41
C THR A 293 3.99 24.78 16.45
N ASP A 294 4.36 24.65 17.72
CA ASP A 294 4.05 25.68 18.71
C ASP A 294 4.90 26.90 18.37
N THR A 295 4.46 27.65 17.37
CA THR A 295 4.97 29.01 17.13
C THR A 295 3.91 29.96 17.64
N ALA A 296 4.17 30.51 18.82
CA ALA A 296 3.42 31.63 19.37
C ALA A 296 3.29 32.76 18.33
N PRO A 297 2.20 33.56 18.36
CA PRO A 297 2.00 34.62 17.38
C PRO A 297 3.15 35.63 17.43
N PRO A 298 3.64 36.15 16.29
CA PRO A 298 4.70 37.15 16.32
C PRO A 298 4.20 38.41 17.01
N SER A 299 4.95 38.84 18.03
CA SER A 299 4.77 40.16 18.64
C SER A 299 5.23 41.22 17.65
N THR A 300 4.29 41.99 17.11
CA THR A 300 4.59 43.18 16.30
C THR A 300 4.99 44.32 17.24
N THR A 301 6.28 44.64 17.29
CA THR A 301 6.78 45.91 17.82
C THR A 301 6.61 46.99 16.75
N ASP A 302 5.54 47.78 16.86
CA ASP A 302 5.38 49.02 16.11
C ASP A 302 6.22 50.13 16.74
N HIS A 303 7.10 50.72 15.92
CA HIS A 303 7.78 51.98 16.23
C HIS A 303 6.80 53.15 16.04
N SER A 304 6.32 53.71 17.15
CA SER A 304 5.57 54.96 17.18
C SER A 304 6.49 56.18 17.26
N SER A 305 6.17 57.26 16.53
CA SER A 305 6.22 58.66 17.02
C SER A 305 5.58 59.67 16.04
N PRO A 306 5.09 60.85 16.51
CA PRO A 306 3.70 61.25 16.31
C PRO A 306 3.45 62.68 15.76
N ALA A 307 2.22 62.96 15.32
CA ALA A 307 1.49 64.24 15.32
C ALA A 307 0.13 63.99 14.60
N GLU A 308 -1.05 64.55 14.89
CA GLU A 308 -1.56 65.53 15.83
C GLU A 308 -3.11 65.36 15.91
N LYS A 309 -3.74 66.00 16.91
CA LYS A 309 -5.18 65.98 17.28
C LYS A 309 -6.13 66.27 16.09
N THR A 310 -7.43 65.91 16.11
CA THR A 310 -8.52 66.71 16.74
C THR A 310 -9.90 65.98 16.69
N THR A 311 -10.58 65.96 17.85
CA THR A 311 -12.05 65.97 18.17
C THR A 311 -13.06 64.86 17.75
N CYS A 312 -13.63 64.28 18.82
CA CYS A 312 -14.89 63.54 19.08
C CYS A 312 -16.23 64.32 18.84
N PRO A 313 -17.46 63.83 19.21
CA PRO A 313 -18.07 62.47 19.34
C PRO A 313 -19.54 62.42 18.76
N PRO A 314 -20.57 61.75 19.35
CA PRO A 314 -21.03 60.37 19.10
C PRO A 314 -22.54 60.25 18.74
N ASN A 315 -23.04 59.01 18.60
CA ASN A 315 -24.25 58.42 19.24
C ASN A 315 -25.27 57.66 18.37
N SER A 316 -25.75 56.59 19.04
CA SER A 316 -27.10 55.96 19.05
C SER A 316 -27.54 54.98 17.94
N THR A 317 -27.58 53.70 18.37
CA THR A 317 -28.53 52.60 18.12
C THR A 317 -30.03 53.00 18.18
N PRO A 318 -31.02 52.08 18.09
CA PRO A 318 -31.21 50.83 17.29
C PRO A 318 -32.63 50.76 16.62
N ALA A 319 -32.92 49.72 15.82
CA ALA A 319 -34.18 48.92 15.87
C ALA A 319 -34.48 48.15 14.55
N SER A 320 -34.73 46.84 14.69
CA SER A 320 -35.53 45.99 13.77
C SER A 320 -37.04 46.18 14.06
N PRO A 321 -38.03 45.43 13.49
CA PRO A 321 -38.03 44.38 12.45
C PRO A 321 -39.12 44.59 11.36
N MET A 322 -39.23 43.69 10.37
CA MET A 322 -40.49 43.00 9.96
C MET A 322 -40.34 42.28 8.60
N THR A 323 -40.84 41.05 8.55
CA THR A 323 -41.17 40.26 7.34
C THR A 323 -42.56 40.65 6.82
N PRO A 324 -42.87 40.37 5.54
CA PRO A 324 -43.86 39.31 5.27
C PRO A 324 -43.62 38.46 3.99
N LYS A 325 -44.31 37.29 3.96
CA LYS A 325 -44.45 36.30 2.87
C LYS A 325 -45.31 36.81 1.69
N THR A 326 -45.19 36.19 0.50
CA THR A 326 -46.24 35.67 -0.45
C THR A 326 -45.55 35.29 -1.79
N THR A 327 -45.41 34.02 -2.21
CA THR A 327 -46.26 33.11 -3.05
C THR A 327 -46.35 33.40 -4.57
N THR A 328 -46.12 32.34 -5.37
CA THR A 328 -46.55 32.07 -6.79
C THR A 328 -45.75 32.78 -7.91
N THR A 329 -45.34 32.22 -9.06
CA THR A 329 -45.91 31.18 -9.95
C THR A 329 -44.85 30.68 -10.96
N LEU A 330 -45.09 29.51 -11.58
CA LEU A 330 -44.36 28.87 -12.68
C LEU A 330 -44.24 29.71 -13.97
N ALA A 331 -43.13 29.51 -14.71
CA ALA A 331 -43.11 29.55 -16.18
C ALA A 331 -41.98 28.67 -16.74
N ALA A 332 -42.24 28.02 -17.88
CA ALA A 332 -41.42 27.03 -18.55
C ALA A 332 -40.66 27.59 -19.78
N ALA A 333 -39.67 26.80 -20.24
CA ALA A 333 -38.91 26.85 -21.51
C ALA A 333 -37.91 28.03 -21.66
N THR A 334 -36.66 27.85 -22.13
CA THR A 334 -36.22 27.14 -23.35
C THR A 334 -34.70 26.91 -23.31
N LYS A 335 -34.23 25.89 -24.04
CA LYS A 335 -32.82 25.52 -24.31
C LYS A 335 -31.98 26.67 -24.90
N THR A 336 -30.74 26.83 -24.42
CA THR A 336 -29.60 27.29 -25.23
C THR A 336 -28.29 26.64 -24.75
N THR A 337 -27.41 26.42 -25.71
CA THR A 337 -26.21 25.57 -25.75
C THR A 337 -24.93 26.25 -25.25
N GLN A 338 -23.96 25.41 -24.84
CA GLN A 338 -22.49 25.56 -24.78
C GLN A 338 -21.77 26.11 -23.53
N PRO A 339 -20.50 25.64 -23.31
CA PRO A 339 -19.90 25.46 -21.99
C PRO A 339 -18.83 26.51 -21.68
N THR A 340 -18.64 26.81 -20.40
CA THR A 340 -17.49 27.56 -19.90
C THR A 340 -16.55 26.62 -19.15
N SER A 341 -15.43 26.33 -19.81
CA SER A 341 -14.25 25.68 -19.26
C SER A 341 -13.57 26.59 -18.23
N ILE A 342 -13.55 26.18 -16.96
CA ILE A 342 -12.67 26.75 -15.93
C ILE A 342 -11.43 25.86 -15.86
N THR A 343 -10.37 26.30 -16.52
CA THR A 343 -9.04 25.69 -16.44
C THR A 343 -8.36 26.12 -15.15
N SER A 344 -8.43 25.31 -14.10
CA SER A 344 -7.50 25.43 -12.96
C SER A 344 -6.22 24.67 -13.30
N ARG A 345 -5.15 25.40 -13.61
CA ARG A 345 -3.81 24.83 -13.75
C ARG A 345 -3.26 24.57 -12.35
N TYR A 346 -3.27 23.31 -11.92
CA TYR A 346 -2.43 22.85 -10.81
C TYR A 346 -1.09 22.43 -11.43
N THR A 347 -0.03 23.20 -11.19
CA THR A 347 1.34 22.83 -11.53
C THR A 347 1.77 21.70 -10.60
N SER A 348 1.91 20.49 -11.13
CA SER A 348 2.69 19.44 -10.47
C SER A 348 4.14 19.91 -10.38
N VAL A 349 4.69 20.02 -9.17
CA VAL A 349 6.12 20.25 -8.98
C VAL A 349 6.84 18.99 -9.45
N ILE A 350 7.55 19.10 -10.58
CA ILE A 350 8.44 18.07 -11.10
C ILE A 350 9.78 18.30 -10.41
N ASN A 351 10.26 17.34 -9.62
CA ASN A 351 11.62 17.38 -9.09
C ASN A 351 12.59 17.03 -10.24
N GLU A 352 13.61 17.86 -10.46
CA GLU A 352 14.59 17.66 -11.54
C GLU A 352 15.44 16.39 -11.38
N GLU A 353 15.45 15.78 -10.19
CA GLU A 353 16.12 14.50 -9.92
C GLU A 353 15.37 13.27 -10.49
N ASP A 354 14.11 13.43 -10.92
CA ASP A 354 13.27 12.36 -11.51
C ASP A 354 13.19 12.42 -13.05
N CYS A 355 14.17 13.09 -13.67
CA CYS A 355 14.24 13.28 -15.11
C CYS A 355 15.45 12.54 -15.69
N GLU A 356 15.21 11.69 -16.70
CA GLU A 356 16.29 11.08 -17.49
C GLU A 356 16.46 11.85 -18.81
N ASP A 357 17.71 11.99 -19.26
CA ASP A 357 18.02 12.55 -20.57
C ASP A 357 17.75 11.49 -21.65
N ASP A 358 16.89 11.82 -22.60
CA ASP A 358 16.64 10.99 -23.78
C ASP A 358 17.70 11.32 -24.84
N GLU A 359 18.73 10.45 -24.94
CA GLU A 359 19.88 10.67 -25.83
C GLU A 359 19.52 10.69 -27.33
N GLU A 360 18.36 10.16 -27.72
CA GLU A 360 17.91 10.14 -29.12
C GLU A 360 17.20 11.44 -29.51
N THR A 361 16.51 12.08 -28.55
CA THR A 361 15.68 13.27 -28.82
C THR A 361 16.22 14.57 -28.21
N ASN A 362 17.29 14.50 -27.41
CA ASN A 362 17.90 15.61 -26.66
C ASN A 362 16.84 16.39 -25.85
N ARG A 363 15.93 15.64 -25.20
CA ARG A 363 14.86 16.17 -24.34
C ARG A 363 14.91 15.49 -22.98
N LYS A 364 14.69 16.25 -21.92
CA LYS A 364 14.50 15.72 -20.56
C LYS A 364 13.12 15.08 -20.44
N ARG A 365 13.08 13.81 -20.02
CA ARG A 365 11.83 13.06 -19.81
C ARG A 365 11.62 12.84 -18.32
N CYS A 366 10.71 13.62 -17.74
CA CYS A 366 10.34 13.51 -16.32
C CYS A 366 9.01 12.78 -16.20
N ARG A 367 8.90 11.80 -15.30
CA ARG A 367 7.64 11.04 -15.07
C ARG A 367 6.93 11.53 -13.81
N SER A 368 5.63 11.80 -13.92
CA SER A 368 4.76 11.89 -12.74
C SER A 368 4.39 10.48 -12.29
N TRP A 369 4.75 10.10 -11.07
CA TRP A 369 4.34 8.83 -10.48
C TRP A 369 2.83 8.83 -10.24
N GLY A 370 2.12 7.88 -10.87
CA GLY A 370 0.69 7.62 -10.72
C GLY A 370 0.44 6.14 -10.55
#